data_AF-A0A944KHU5-F1
#
_entry.id   AF-A0A944KHU5-F1
#
_cell.length_a   1.000
_cell.length_b   1.000
_cell.length_c   1.000
_cell.angle_alpha   90.00
_cell.angle_beta   90.00
_cell.angle_gamma   90.00
#
_symmetry.space_group_name_H-M   'P 1'
#
loop_
_entity.id
_entity.type
_entity.pdbx_description
1 polymer ?
#
loop_
_entity_poly.entity_id
_entity_poly.type
_entity_poly.pdbx_seq_one_letter_code
_entity_poly.pdbx_strand_id
1 'polypeptide(L)'
;MSKLIPREAAPPAQEKVVVSRSGNTCAYPRCGLILTIESLADDDRPKATGKVAHICAASPGGPRYDEAMTKQQRGSADNLIYLCGPHHDAVDAQLELHTVDFLREAKRVHEAKVARGVRAGLGDVTYAELSTVCMVLVGAREPLTAVQVDIALPVQQKIQLNKLGPGAVELITAGLSQADRVASFIAFQSNWNPGFGKTLAARCKSDYYSAVADGLQPDEVFDYLVQRAWDNAGPQDTPQLRAAALAVVAYLFEICEVFERE
;
A
#
# COMPACT_ATOMS: atom_id res chain seq x y z
N MET A 1 12.74 -11.36 -36.87
CA MET A 1 12.12 -12.08 -35.74
C MET A 1 12.97 -11.80 -34.50
N SER A 2 12.66 -10.76 -33.73
CA SER A 2 13.36 -10.50 -32.47
C SER A 2 12.93 -11.55 -31.45
N LYS A 3 13.88 -12.34 -30.92
CA LYS A 3 13.62 -13.23 -29.78
C LYS A 3 13.01 -12.39 -28.66
N LEU A 4 11.80 -12.75 -28.23
CA LEU A 4 11.19 -12.21 -27.02
C LEU A 4 12.08 -12.61 -25.84
N ILE A 5 12.91 -11.67 -25.39
CA ILE A 5 13.64 -11.82 -24.13
C ILE A 5 12.57 -11.91 -23.04
N PRO A 6 12.58 -12.96 -22.18
CA PRO A 6 11.64 -13.06 -21.07
C PRO A 6 11.74 -11.79 -20.23
N ARG A 7 10.63 -11.07 -20.08
CA ARG A 7 10.57 -9.87 -19.26
C ARG A 7 10.65 -10.29 -17.79
N GLU A 8 11.60 -9.73 -17.05
CA GLU A 8 11.63 -9.90 -15.60
C GLU A 8 10.39 -9.22 -14.98
N ALA A 9 9.65 -9.95 -14.14
CA ALA A 9 8.49 -9.44 -13.45
C ALA A 9 8.91 -8.47 -12.33
N ALA A 10 8.03 -7.53 -11.98
CA ALA A 10 8.28 -6.67 -10.83
C ALA A 10 8.26 -7.50 -9.53
N PRO A 11 9.09 -7.18 -8.52
CA PRO A 11 9.04 -7.86 -7.24
C PRO A 11 7.64 -7.72 -6.60
N PRO A 12 7.00 -8.81 -6.13
CA PRO A 12 5.62 -8.76 -5.63
C PRO A 12 5.37 -7.73 -4.51
N ALA A 13 6.36 -7.51 -3.64
CA ALA A 13 6.28 -6.49 -2.59
C ALA A 13 6.27 -5.07 -3.17
N GLN A 14 7.11 -4.81 -4.18
CA GLN A 14 7.19 -3.53 -4.88
C GLN A 14 5.95 -3.27 -5.74
N GLU A 15 5.33 -4.31 -6.29
CA GLU A 15 4.02 -4.21 -6.95
C GLU A 15 2.94 -3.70 -5.99
N LYS A 16 2.88 -4.21 -4.76
CA LYS A 16 1.91 -3.73 -3.76
C LYS A 16 2.14 -2.26 -3.39
N VAL A 17 3.39 -1.83 -3.26
CA VAL A 17 3.73 -0.43 -2.99
C VAL A 17 3.20 0.49 -4.09
N VAL A 18 3.48 0.18 -5.36
CA VAL A 18 2.99 1.01 -6.48
C VAL A 18 1.47 0.97 -6.62
N VAL A 19 0.83 -0.17 -6.34
CA VAL A 19 -0.64 -0.28 -6.31
C VAL A 19 -1.25 0.60 -5.21
N SER A 20 -0.63 0.59 -4.01
CA SER A 20 -1.00 1.46 -2.87
C SER A 20 -1.00 2.92 -3.26
N ARG A 21 0.15 3.39 -3.77
CA ARG A 21 0.35 4.78 -4.20
C ARG A 21 -0.56 5.18 -5.36
N SER A 22 -0.93 4.22 -6.21
CA SER A 22 -1.78 4.46 -7.39
C SER A 22 -3.29 4.46 -7.09
N GLY A 23 -3.72 4.07 -5.89
CA GLY A 23 -5.13 4.14 -5.54
C GLY A 23 -6.01 3.18 -6.36
N ASN A 24 -5.48 2.00 -6.73
CA ASN A 24 -5.98 1.09 -7.78
C ASN A 24 -6.54 1.79 -9.03
N THR A 25 -6.02 2.96 -9.39
CA THR A 25 -6.49 3.71 -10.55
C THR A 25 -5.34 3.81 -11.55
N CYS A 26 -5.66 3.74 -12.85
CA CYS A 26 -4.66 3.87 -13.89
C CYS A 26 -3.94 5.23 -13.77
N ALA A 27 -2.61 5.17 -13.62
CA ALA A 27 -1.75 6.34 -13.48
C ALA A 27 -1.49 7.08 -14.81
N TYR A 28 -2.07 6.61 -15.93
CA TYR A 28 -1.92 7.30 -17.20
C TYR A 28 -2.70 8.63 -17.20
N PRO A 29 -2.11 9.73 -17.71
CA PRO A 29 -2.74 11.04 -17.68
C PRO A 29 -4.15 11.03 -18.28
N ARG A 30 -5.12 11.54 -17.52
CA ARG A 30 -6.55 11.64 -17.90
C ARG A 30 -7.28 10.30 -18.10
N CYS A 31 -6.69 9.15 -17.75
CA CYS A 31 -7.39 7.87 -17.84
C CYS A 31 -8.44 7.71 -16.74
N GLY A 32 -8.02 7.71 -15.46
CA GLY A 32 -8.94 7.62 -14.32
C GLY A 32 -9.69 6.29 -14.20
N LEU A 33 -9.35 5.27 -14.99
CA LEU A 33 -9.99 3.96 -14.92
C LEU A 33 -9.64 3.28 -13.60
N ILE A 34 -10.67 2.85 -12.87
CA ILE A 34 -10.55 2.00 -11.68
C ILE A 34 -10.15 0.59 -12.14
N LEU A 35 -9.12 0.03 -11.51
CA LEU A 35 -8.45 -1.21 -11.90
C LEU A 35 -8.77 -2.37 -10.97
N THR A 36 -9.89 -2.28 -10.27
CA THR A 36 -10.51 -3.35 -9.49
C THR A 36 -11.88 -3.66 -10.06
N ILE A 37 -12.23 -4.95 -10.06
CA ILE A 37 -13.58 -5.42 -10.36
C ILE A 37 -14.15 -5.98 -9.08
N GLU A 38 -15.33 -5.48 -8.71
CA GLU A 38 -16.07 -5.99 -7.57
C GLU A 38 -16.60 -7.40 -7.87
N SER A 39 -16.60 -8.25 -6.85
CA SER A 39 -17.32 -9.52 -6.94
C SER A 39 -18.84 -9.25 -6.88
N LEU A 40 -19.60 -9.97 -7.70
CA LEU A 40 -21.06 -9.99 -7.64
C LEU A 40 -21.62 -11.25 -6.95
N ALA A 41 -20.74 -12.16 -6.50
CA ALA A 41 -21.11 -13.39 -5.81
C ALA A 41 -20.47 -13.46 -4.41
N ASP A 42 -21.18 -14.07 -3.46
CA ASP A 42 -20.81 -14.10 -2.03
C ASP A 42 -19.47 -14.82 -1.74
N ASP A 43 -19.00 -15.67 -2.66
CA ASP A 43 -17.76 -16.46 -2.54
C ASP A 43 -16.60 -15.95 -3.43
N ASP A 44 -16.87 -15.04 -4.37
CA ASP A 44 -15.86 -14.50 -5.26
C ASP A 44 -15.10 -13.36 -4.59
N ARG A 45 -13.78 -13.33 -4.85
CA ARG A 45 -12.93 -12.25 -4.37
C ARG A 45 -12.84 -11.13 -5.41
N PRO A 46 -12.74 -9.87 -4.94
CA PRO A 46 -12.39 -8.75 -5.80
C PRO A 46 -11.14 -9.03 -6.62
N LYS A 47 -11.14 -8.60 -7.88
CA LYS A 47 -10.02 -8.84 -8.77
C LYS A 47 -9.35 -7.55 -9.17
N ALA A 48 -8.06 -7.41 -8.84
CA ALA A 48 -7.20 -6.42 -9.47
C ALA A 48 -6.99 -6.79 -10.95
N THR A 49 -7.26 -5.83 -11.84
CA THR A 49 -7.16 -5.96 -13.31
C THR A 49 -6.07 -5.08 -13.91
N GLY A 50 -5.52 -4.16 -13.13
CA GLY A 50 -4.39 -3.35 -13.56
C GLY A 50 -3.10 -4.14 -13.67
N LYS A 51 -2.18 -3.59 -14.44
CA LYS A 51 -0.86 -4.17 -14.72
C LYS A 51 0.21 -3.21 -14.22
N VAL A 52 1.26 -3.76 -13.62
CA VAL A 52 2.45 -3.00 -13.24
C VAL A 52 3.42 -3.00 -14.42
N ALA A 53 3.80 -1.82 -14.88
CA ALA A 53 4.80 -1.63 -15.93
C ALA A 53 6.08 -1.04 -15.35
N HIS A 54 7.22 -1.41 -15.95
CA HIS A 54 8.50 -0.77 -15.68
C HIS A 54 8.59 0.55 -16.48
N ILE A 55 9.00 1.63 -15.82
CA ILE A 55 9.33 2.90 -16.48
C ILE A 55 10.60 2.71 -17.31
N CYS A 56 11.70 2.30 -16.70
CA CYS A 56 12.88 1.78 -17.38
C CYS A 56 12.86 0.25 -17.33
N ALA A 57 12.95 -0.44 -18.47
CA ALA A 57 12.81 -1.91 -18.52
C ALA A 57 13.73 -2.65 -17.55
N ALA A 58 13.25 -3.75 -16.97
CA ALA A 58 14.00 -4.57 -16.02
C ALA A 58 15.22 -5.29 -16.63
N SER A 59 15.16 -5.59 -17.93
CA SER A 59 16.15 -6.41 -18.63
C SER A 59 16.79 -5.66 -19.80
N PRO A 60 18.08 -5.88 -20.10
CA PRO A 60 18.75 -5.31 -21.26
C PRO A 60 17.97 -5.52 -22.57
N GLY A 61 17.93 -4.49 -23.41
CA GLY A 61 17.22 -4.51 -24.69
C GLY A 61 15.70 -4.30 -24.61
N GLY A 62 15.16 -4.08 -23.40
CA GLY A 62 13.76 -3.67 -23.22
C GLY A 62 13.52 -2.17 -23.42
N PRO A 63 12.24 -1.74 -23.47
CA PRO A 63 11.85 -0.32 -23.55
C PRO A 63 12.54 0.55 -22.51
N ARG A 64 13.22 1.62 -22.96
CA ARG A 64 13.89 2.60 -22.08
C ARG A 64 14.86 1.95 -21.07
N TYR A 65 15.49 0.83 -21.43
CA TYR A 65 16.49 0.22 -20.55
C TYR A 65 17.63 1.20 -20.27
N ASP A 66 18.02 1.31 -19.00
CA ASP A 66 19.11 2.17 -18.54
C ASP A 66 20.20 1.29 -17.89
N GLU A 67 21.39 1.28 -18.52
CA GLU A 67 22.56 0.53 -18.06
C GLU A 67 23.14 1.06 -16.75
N ALA A 68 22.89 2.33 -16.42
CA ALA A 68 23.36 2.94 -15.17
C ALA A 68 22.52 2.50 -13.95
N MET A 69 21.33 1.96 -14.17
CA MET A 69 20.48 1.47 -13.08
C MET A 69 20.95 0.11 -12.56
N THR A 70 20.93 -0.07 -11.25
CA THR A 70 21.13 -1.38 -10.63
C THR A 70 19.86 -2.25 -10.78
N LYS A 71 20.00 -3.56 -10.60
CA LYS A 71 18.85 -4.48 -10.60
C LYS A 71 17.80 -4.07 -9.55
N GLN A 72 18.25 -3.64 -8.37
CA GLN A 72 17.37 -3.17 -7.30
C GLN A 72 16.60 -1.91 -7.71
N GLN A 73 17.28 -0.93 -8.32
CA GLN A 73 16.63 0.29 -8.82
C GLN A 73 15.62 0.00 -9.93
N ARG A 74 15.89 -1.00 -10.78
CA ARG A 74 14.94 -1.38 -11.84
C ARG A 74 13.69 -2.05 -11.27
N GLY A 75 13.81 -2.81 -10.19
CA GLY A 75 12.68 -3.47 -9.53
C GLY A 75 11.95 -2.61 -8.49
N SER A 76 12.44 -1.42 -8.14
CA SER A 76 11.83 -0.61 -7.07
C SER A 76 10.54 0.06 -7.53
N ALA A 77 9.62 0.32 -6.59
CA ALA A 77 8.34 0.99 -6.85
C ALA A 77 8.50 2.36 -7.51
N ASP A 78 9.65 3.03 -7.32
CA ASP A 78 9.98 4.30 -7.98
C ASP A 78 10.16 4.15 -9.50
N ASN A 79 10.57 2.97 -9.97
CA ASN A 79 10.67 2.63 -11.38
C ASN A 79 9.42 1.90 -11.91
N LEU A 80 8.37 1.74 -11.11
CA LEU A 80 7.13 1.05 -11.49
C LEU A 80 5.98 2.04 -11.66
N ILE A 81 5.05 1.75 -12.57
CA ILE A 81 3.82 2.51 -12.77
C ILE A 81 2.63 1.57 -12.97
N TYR A 82 1.49 1.88 -12.33
CA TYR A 82 0.29 1.05 -12.40
C TYR A 82 -0.68 1.52 -13.49
N LEU A 83 -1.01 0.65 -14.44
CA LEU A 83 -1.72 1.01 -15.67
C LEU A 83 -2.86 0.03 -15.99
N CYS A 84 -3.87 0.50 -16.73
CA CYS A 84 -4.83 -0.40 -17.37
C CYS A 84 -4.19 -1.17 -18.52
N GLY A 85 -4.83 -2.25 -18.98
CA GLY A 85 -4.36 -3.05 -20.12
C GLY A 85 -3.96 -2.21 -21.35
N PRO A 86 -4.85 -1.35 -21.88
CA PRO A 86 -4.53 -0.51 -23.03
C PRO A 86 -3.31 0.40 -22.85
N HIS A 87 -3.21 1.11 -21.72
CA HIS A 87 -2.07 2.01 -21.48
C HIS A 87 -0.78 1.24 -21.19
N HIS A 88 -0.86 0.10 -20.50
CA HIS A 88 0.28 -0.80 -20.32
C HIS A 88 0.87 -1.24 -21.67
N ASP A 89 0.02 -1.58 -22.63
CA ASP A 89 0.49 -2.01 -23.95
C ASP A 89 1.01 -0.80 -24.77
N ALA A 90 0.38 0.37 -24.63
CA ALA A 90 0.79 1.60 -25.32
C ALA A 90 2.18 2.11 -24.89
N VAL A 91 2.50 2.09 -23.58
CA VAL A 91 3.79 2.58 -23.08
C VAL A 91 4.98 1.75 -23.56
N ASP A 92 4.75 0.50 -23.95
CA ASP A 92 5.77 -0.38 -24.51
C ASP A 92 5.91 -0.27 -26.04
N ALA A 93 4.87 0.21 -26.72
CA ALA A 93 4.83 0.30 -28.19
C ALA A 93 5.18 1.70 -28.73
N GLN A 94 4.81 2.76 -28.00
CA GLN A 94 4.93 4.15 -28.46
C GLN A 94 6.05 4.88 -27.71
N LEU A 95 7.31 4.48 -27.95
CA LEU A 95 8.47 4.90 -27.15
C LEU A 95 8.86 6.37 -27.30
N GLU A 96 8.59 6.99 -28.46
CA GLU A 96 8.85 8.42 -28.68
C GLU A 96 7.95 9.31 -27.82
N LEU A 97 6.70 8.91 -27.62
CA LEU A 97 5.74 9.60 -26.77
C LEU A 97 5.96 9.28 -25.29
N HIS A 98 6.14 7.99 -24.97
CA HIS A 98 6.26 7.51 -23.60
C HIS A 98 7.72 7.46 -23.18
N THR A 99 8.33 8.64 -23.05
CA THR A 99 9.68 8.79 -22.51
C THR A 99 9.72 8.47 -21.01
N VAL A 100 10.93 8.27 -20.46
CA VAL A 100 11.14 8.08 -19.01
C VAL A 100 10.55 9.26 -18.23
N ASP A 101 10.82 10.49 -18.67
CA ASP A 101 10.36 11.72 -18.01
C ASP A 101 8.84 11.84 -18.04
N PHE A 102 8.21 11.51 -19.17
CA PHE A 102 6.76 11.49 -19.28
C PHE A 102 6.12 10.53 -18.26
N LEU A 103 6.63 9.30 -18.16
CA LEU A 103 6.09 8.29 -17.27
C LEU A 103 6.34 8.62 -15.79
N ARG A 104 7.52 9.16 -15.46
CA ARG A 104 7.84 9.65 -14.11
C ARG A 104 6.91 10.79 -13.70
N GLU A 105 6.67 11.75 -14.60
CA GLU A 105 5.77 12.85 -14.31
C GLU A 105 4.31 12.39 -14.17
N ALA A 106 3.85 11.49 -15.05
CA ALA A 106 2.53 10.88 -14.95
C ALA A 106 2.32 10.19 -13.60
N LYS A 107 3.27 9.33 -13.19
CA LYS A 107 3.29 8.67 -11.88
C LYS A 107 3.22 9.70 -10.75
N ARG A 108 4.13 10.67 -10.73
CA ARG A 108 4.24 11.68 -9.66
C ARG A 108 2.95 12.48 -9.49
N VAL A 109 2.36 12.96 -10.58
CA VAL A 109 1.11 13.74 -10.56
C VAL A 109 -0.06 12.88 -10.07
N HIS A 110 -0.13 11.63 -10.53
CA HIS A 110 -1.17 10.68 -10.13
C HIS A 110 -1.09 10.32 -8.65
N GLU A 111 0.07 9.89 -8.17
CA GLU A 111 0.26 9.49 -6.76
C GLU A 111 0.00 10.67 -5.82
N ALA A 112 0.42 11.89 -6.18
CA ALA A 112 0.10 13.08 -5.41
C ALA A 112 -1.42 13.36 -5.36
N LYS A 113 -2.15 13.10 -6.45
CA LYS A 113 -3.62 13.22 -6.49
C LYS A 113 -4.27 12.17 -5.57
N VAL A 114 -3.82 10.91 -5.63
CA VAL A 114 -4.33 9.83 -4.78
C VAL A 114 -4.09 10.16 -3.30
N ALA A 115 -2.87 10.54 -2.93
CA ALA A 115 -2.52 10.90 -1.57
C ALA A 115 -3.36 12.08 -1.03
N ARG A 116 -3.69 13.07 -1.86
CA ARG A 116 -4.63 14.15 -1.48
C ARG A 116 -6.05 13.62 -1.29
N GLY A 117 -6.52 12.73 -2.15
CA GLY A 117 -7.85 12.12 -2.06
C GLY A 117 -8.02 11.30 -0.78
N VAL A 118 -7.04 10.46 -0.44
CA VAL A 118 -7.03 9.68 0.81
C VAL A 118 -7.10 10.60 2.02
N ARG A 119 -6.28 11.66 2.05
CA ARG A 119 -6.31 12.62 3.15
C ARG A 119 -7.63 13.36 3.29
N ALA A 120 -8.26 13.74 2.18
CA ALA A 120 -9.57 14.37 2.20
C ALA A 120 -10.65 13.42 2.77
N GLY A 121 -10.55 12.13 2.51
CA GLY A 121 -11.48 11.11 3.02
C GLY A 121 -11.39 10.83 4.52
N LEU A 122 -10.31 11.23 5.21
CA LEU A 122 -10.11 10.96 6.64
C LEU A 122 -11.21 11.56 7.52
N GLY A 123 -11.72 12.74 7.17
CA GLY A 123 -12.79 13.39 7.91
C GLY A 123 -14.09 12.57 7.94
N ASP A 124 -14.32 11.78 6.89
CA ASP A 124 -15.56 11.04 6.65
C ASP A 124 -15.48 9.57 7.08
N VAL A 125 -14.35 9.10 7.64
CA VAL A 125 -14.17 7.71 8.07
C VAL A 125 -15.14 7.35 9.19
N THR A 126 -15.98 6.34 9.02
CA THR A 126 -16.89 5.87 10.08
C THR A 126 -16.50 4.49 10.59
N TYR A 127 -17.27 3.96 11.55
CA TYR A 127 -17.09 2.59 12.01
C TYR A 127 -17.38 1.57 10.92
N ALA A 128 -18.17 1.91 9.89
CA ALA A 128 -18.43 1.01 8.78
C ALA A 128 -17.14 0.70 8.02
N GLU A 129 -16.37 1.73 7.64
CA GLU A 129 -15.11 1.55 6.92
C GLU A 129 -14.05 0.87 7.79
N LEU A 130 -13.94 1.24 9.07
CA LEU A 130 -13.04 0.58 10.03
C LEU A 130 -13.39 -0.90 10.19
N SER A 131 -14.69 -1.22 10.26
CA SER A 131 -15.16 -2.59 10.34
C SER A 131 -14.79 -3.37 9.09
N THR A 132 -14.98 -2.82 7.89
CA THR A 132 -14.60 -3.45 6.64
C THR A 132 -13.09 -3.76 6.58
N VAL A 133 -12.24 -2.78 6.92
CA VAL A 133 -10.77 -2.95 6.93
C VAL A 133 -10.31 -4.00 7.95
N CYS A 134 -10.95 -4.06 9.13
CA CYS A 134 -10.49 -4.93 10.22
C CYS A 134 -11.17 -6.31 10.26
N MET A 135 -12.35 -6.52 9.66
CA MET A 135 -13.15 -7.75 9.85
C MET A 135 -12.54 -9.01 9.23
N VAL A 136 -11.81 -8.90 8.10
CA VAL A 136 -11.17 -10.08 7.46
C VAL A 136 -10.06 -10.68 8.35
N LEU A 137 -9.62 -9.97 9.38
CA LEU A 137 -8.62 -10.45 10.34
C LEU A 137 -9.20 -11.34 11.45
N VAL A 138 -10.53 -11.41 11.59
CA VAL A 138 -11.22 -12.09 12.71
C VAL A 138 -11.41 -13.61 12.48
N GLY A 139 -10.91 -14.17 11.37
CA GLY A 139 -11.02 -15.61 11.07
C GLY A 139 -9.96 -16.51 11.72
N ALA A 140 -8.85 -15.97 12.22
CA ALA A 140 -7.76 -16.75 12.81
C ALA A 140 -7.82 -16.65 14.35
N ARG A 141 -8.26 -17.74 15.01
CA ARG A 141 -8.16 -17.91 16.46
C ARG A 141 -6.69 -18.15 16.83
N GLU A 142 -6.00 -17.14 17.36
CA GLU A 142 -4.81 -17.38 18.16
C GLU A 142 -5.18 -17.54 19.65
N PRO A 143 -4.49 -18.42 20.40
CA PRO A 143 -4.65 -18.50 21.84
C PRO A 143 -4.15 -17.21 22.50
N LEU A 144 -4.93 -16.72 23.46
CA LEU A 144 -4.60 -15.57 24.27
C LEU A 144 -3.33 -15.82 25.10
N THR A 145 -2.22 -15.18 24.74
CA THR A 145 -1.18 -14.87 25.72
C THR A 145 -1.33 -13.42 26.17
N ALA A 146 -1.15 -13.20 27.47
CA ALA A 146 -1.10 -11.87 28.06
C ALA A 146 0.14 -11.15 27.51
N VAL A 147 -0.08 -9.99 26.87
CA VAL A 147 1.02 -9.12 26.44
C VAL A 147 1.13 -8.04 27.51
N GLN A 148 2.32 -7.92 28.08
CA GLN A 148 2.68 -6.82 28.96
C GLN A 148 2.58 -5.51 28.17
N VAL A 149 2.01 -4.49 28.81
CA VAL A 149 1.96 -3.13 28.27
C VAL A 149 3.35 -2.55 28.47
N ASP A 150 4.24 -2.81 27.53
CA ASP A 150 5.49 -2.07 27.44
C ASP A 150 5.20 -0.68 26.89
N ILE A 151 5.96 0.31 27.37
CA ILE A 151 5.77 1.72 27.00
C ILE A 151 6.35 1.90 25.60
N ALA A 152 5.48 1.89 24.59
CA ALA A 152 5.86 2.16 23.21
C ALA A 152 6.58 3.52 23.11
N LEU A 153 7.62 3.58 22.29
CA LEU A 153 8.35 4.82 22.00
C LEU A 153 7.40 5.87 21.40
N PRO A 154 7.58 7.17 21.70
CA PRO A 154 6.86 8.24 21.03
C PRO A 154 6.96 8.15 19.50
N VAL A 155 5.88 8.48 18.79
CA VAL A 155 5.78 8.41 17.32
C VAL A 155 6.96 9.10 16.63
N GLN A 156 7.41 10.25 17.13
CA GLN A 156 8.55 10.97 16.56
C GLN A 156 9.87 10.19 16.63
N GLN A 157 10.07 9.41 17.69
CA GLN A 157 11.25 8.56 17.82
C GLN A 157 11.16 7.37 16.86
N LYS A 158 9.98 6.76 16.71
CA LYS A 158 9.75 5.69 15.71
C LYS A 158 10.00 6.17 14.28
N ILE A 159 9.54 7.37 13.94
CA ILE A 159 9.80 8.01 12.63
C ILE A 159 11.31 8.13 12.37
N GLN A 160 12.07 8.58 13.37
CA GLN A 160 13.53 8.73 13.26
C GLN A 160 14.24 7.38 13.16
N LEU A 161 13.86 6.40 13.99
CA LEU A 161 14.44 5.05 13.99
C LEU A 161 14.25 4.36 12.64
N ASN A 162 13.04 4.44 12.09
CA ASN A 162 12.73 3.86 10.79
C ASN A 162 13.21 4.74 9.63
N LYS A 163 13.82 5.91 9.86
CA LYS A 163 14.29 6.83 8.81
C LYS A 163 13.21 7.18 7.79
N LEU A 164 11.98 7.39 8.26
CA LEU A 164 10.84 7.66 7.37
C LEU A 164 10.98 9.04 6.71
N GLY A 165 10.70 9.08 5.41
CA GLY A 165 10.70 10.27 4.60
C GLY A 165 9.48 11.16 4.84
N PRO A 166 9.51 12.40 4.31
CA PRO A 166 8.46 13.39 4.57
C PRO A 166 7.07 12.96 4.07
N GLY A 167 7.00 12.17 2.99
CA GLY A 167 5.73 11.65 2.47
C GLY A 167 5.07 10.64 3.42
N ALA A 168 5.84 9.67 3.91
CA ALA A 168 5.36 8.72 4.91
C ALA A 168 4.97 9.41 6.22
N VAL A 169 5.77 10.39 6.68
CA VAL A 169 5.47 11.19 7.88
C VAL A 169 4.17 11.98 7.72
N GLU A 170 3.93 12.60 6.56
CA GLU A 170 2.68 13.32 6.27
C GLU A 170 1.46 12.38 6.33
N LEU A 171 1.58 11.17 5.75
CA LEU A 171 0.51 10.16 5.78
C LEU A 171 0.26 9.61 7.19
N ILE A 172 1.31 9.30 7.94
CA ILE A 172 1.21 8.86 9.35
C ILE A 172 0.52 9.92 10.19
N THR A 173 0.96 11.18 10.08
CA THR A 173 0.37 12.31 10.82
C THR A 173 -1.10 12.48 10.46
N ALA A 174 -1.44 12.39 9.17
CA ALA A 174 -2.82 12.46 8.72
C ALA A 174 -3.66 11.30 9.28
N GLY A 175 -3.17 10.05 9.21
CA GLY A 175 -3.85 8.88 9.77
C GLY A 175 -4.05 8.97 11.28
N LEU A 176 -3.06 9.44 12.02
CA LEU A 176 -3.12 9.65 13.47
C LEU A 176 -4.14 10.71 13.90
N SER A 177 -4.59 11.60 13.00
CA SER A 177 -5.73 12.48 13.29
C SER A 177 -7.02 11.71 13.62
N GLN A 178 -7.08 10.42 13.27
CA GLN A 178 -8.19 9.52 13.57
C GLN A 178 -7.88 8.52 14.71
N ALA A 179 -6.75 8.63 15.40
CA ALA A 179 -6.30 7.67 16.41
C ALA A 179 -7.37 7.39 17.49
N ASP A 180 -8.00 8.43 18.05
CA ASP A 180 -9.06 8.29 19.06
C ASP A 180 -10.27 7.50 18.54
N ARG A 181 -10.63 7.69 17.27
CA ARG A 181 -11.74 6.98 16.62
C ARG A 181 -11.38 5.51 16.42
N VAL A 182 -10.16 5.22 15.96
CA VAL A 182 -9.67 3.85 15.78
C VAL A 182 -9.57 3.12 17.13
N ALA A 183 -9.03 3.78 18.16
CA ALA A 183 -8.95 3.24 19.52
C ALA A 183 -10.35 2.91 20.08
N SER A 184 -11.30 3.83 19.93
CA SER A 184 -12.69 3.64 20.36
C SER A 184 -13.38 2.49 19.62
N PHE A 185 -13.12 2.36 18.31
CA PHE A 185 -13.62 1.25 17.50
C PHE A 185 -13.04 -0.10 17.95
N ILE A 186 -11.72 -0.19 18.14
CA ILE A 186 -11.05 -1.42 18.60
C ILE A 186 -11.55 -1.82 19.98
N ALA A 187 -11.69 -0.87 20.91
CA ALA A 187 -12.25 -1.11 22.24
C ALA A 187 -13.70 -1.62 22.15
N PHE A 188 -14.53 -1.02 21.30
CA PHE A 188 -15.91 -1.45 21.06
C PHE A 188 -15.98 -2.89 20.54
N GLN A 189 -15.17 -3.25 19.54
CA GLN A 189 -15.08 -4.62 19.00
C GLN A 189 -14.56 -5.61 20.05
N SER A 190 -13.66 -5.17 20.92
CA SER A 190 -13.04 -6.00 21.95
C SER A 190 -14.03 -6.44 23.04
N ASN A 191 -15.17 -5.75 23.18
CA ASN A 191 -16.26 -6.18 24.06
C ASN A 191 -16.89 -7.51 23.62
N TRP A 192 -16.92 -7.78 22.30
CA TRP A 192 -17.52 -8.99 21.74
C TRP A 192 -16.46 -10.01 21.29
N ASN A 193 -15.26 -9.54 20.98
CA ASN A 193 -14.10 -10.36 20.68
C ASN A 193 -12.86 -9.84 21.45
N PRO A 194 -12.61 -10.33 22.68
CA PRO A 194 -11.51 -9.85 23.51
C PRO A 194 -10.10 -9.95 22.89
N GLY A 195 -9.93 -10.78 21.84
CA GLY A 195 -8.68 -10.92 21.10
C GLY A 195 -8.51 -9.92 19.95
N PHE A 196 -9.54 -9.13 19.61
CA PHE A 196 -9.62 -8.35 18.38
C PHE A 196 -8.39 -7.45 18.16
N GLY A 197 -8.08 -6.57 19.12
CA GLY A 197 -6.92 -5.67 19.02
C GLY A 197 -5.58 -6.42 18.93
N LYS A 198 -5.44 -7.54 19.66
CA LYS A 198 -4.22 -8.36 19.63
C LYS A 198 -4.02 -9.03 18.27
N THR A 199 -5.07 -9.62 17.69
CA THR A 199 -5.02 -10.24 16.37
C THR A 199 -4.68 -9.23 15.29
N LEU A 200 -5.27 -8.02 15.36
CA LEU A 200 -4.97 -6.92 14.45
C LEU A 200 -3.49 -6.52 14.51
N ALA A 201 -2.95 -6.31 15.72
CA ALA A 201 -1.54 -5.98 15.92
C ALA A 201 -0.59 -7.11 15.47
N ALA A 202 -0.92 -8.37 15.79
CA ALA A 202 -0.14 -9.54 15.39
C ALA A 202 -0.05 -9.68 13.87
N ARG A 203 -1.17 -9.44 13.16
CA ARG A 203 -1.17 -9.45 11.70
C ARG A 203 -0.31 -8.32 11.12
N CYS A 204 -0.47 -7.10 11.62
CA CYS A 204 0.34 -5.97 11.18
C CYS A 204 1.84 -6.24 11.39
N LYS A 205 2.20 -6.86 12.53
CA LYS A 205 3.56 -7.30 12.82
C LYS A 205 4.07 -8.36 11.83
N SER A 206 3.23 -9.35 11.48
CA SER A 206 3.58 -10.33 10.46
C SER A 206 3.82 -9.68 9.09
N ASP A 207 2.92 -8.79 8.66
CA ASP A 207 3.04 -8.10 7.38
C ASP A 207 4.27 -7.17 7.36
N TYR A 208 4.64 -6.56 8.50
CA TYR A 208 5.86 -5.76 8.65
C TYR A 208 7.12 -6.60 8.44
N TYR A 209 7.26 -7.73 9.12
CA TYR A 209 8.44 -8.57 8.94
C TYR A 209 8.54 -9.17 7.54
N SER A 210 7.41 -9.46 6.88
CA SER A 210 7.42 -9.85 5.48
C SER A 210 7.96 -8.72 4.58
N ALA A 211 7.50 -7.48 4.78
CA ALA A 211 7.99 -6.33 4.04
C ALA A 211 9.51 -6.09 4.23
N VAL A 212 9.99 -6.19 5.46
CA VAL A 212 11.42 -6.07 5.79
C VAL A 212 12.23 -7.21 5.16
N ALA A 213 11.74 -8.45 5.24
CA ALA A 213 12.39 -9.61 4.63
C ALA A 213 12.46 -9.51 3.10
N ASP A 214 11.47 -8.87 2.47
CA ASP A 214 11.43 -8.57 1.04
C ASP A 214 12.34 -7.38 0.65
N GLY A 215 13.05 -6.77 1.62
CA GLY A 215 14.02 -5.71 1.40
C GLY A 215 13.40 -4.35 1.03
N LEU A 216 12.14 -4.13 1.38
CA LEU A 216 11.47 -2.84 1.17
C LEU A 216 12.17 -1.73 1.95
N GLN A 217 12.27 -0.56 1.33
CA GLN A 217 12.73 0.65 2.02
C GLN A 217 11.70 1.11 3.06
N PRO A 218 12.09 1.90 4.07
CA PRO A 218 11.18 2.21 5.17
C PRO A 218 9.83 2.83 4.78
N ASP A 219 9.83 3.79 3.85
CA ASP A 219 8.59 4.39 3.34
C ASP A 219 7.72 3.35 2.59
N GLU A 220 8.38 2.45 1.86
CA GLU A 220 7.72 1.36 1.12
C GLU A 220 7.09 0.34 2.09
N VAL A 221 7.70 0.10 3.26
CA VAL A 221 7.11 -0.75 4.30
C VAL A 221 5.78 -0.16 4.77
N PHE A 222 5.71 1.15 5.02
CA PHE A 222 4.46 1.78 5.42
C PHE A 222 3.38 1.69 4.33
N ASP A 223 3.74 2.01 3.08
CA ASP A 223 2.83 1.89 1.93
C ASP A 223 2.31 0.46 1.74
N TYR A 224 3.19 -0.54 1.93
CA TYR A 224 2.87 -1.96 1.88
C TYR A 224 1.86 -2.33 2.97
N LEU A 225 2.08 -1.89 4.22
CA LEU A 225 1.16 -2.18 5.33
C LEU A 225 -0.23 -1.58 5.08
N VAL A 226 -0.30 -0.35 4.58
CA VAL A 226 -1.58 0.29 4.23
C VAL A 226 -2.30 -0.50 3.12
N GLN A 227 -1.58 -0.92 2.08
CA GLN A 227 -2.17 -1.75 1.02
C GLN A 227 -2.65 -3.10 1.55
N ARG A 228 -1.90 -3.75 2.44
CA ARG A 228 -2.31 -5.01 3.07
C ARG A 228 -3.57 -4.84 3.92
N ALA A 229 -3.69 -3.72 4.63
CA ALA A 229 -4.90 -3.40 5.38
C ALA A 229 -6.09 -3.17 4.45
N TRP A 230 -5.90 -2.50 3.32
CA TRP A 230 -6.95 -2.33 2.31
C TRP A 230 -7.30 -3.63 1.57
N ASP A 231 -6.33 -4.49 1.24
CA ASP A 231 -6.58 -5.80 0.59
C ASP A 231 -7.55 -6.65 1.43
N ASN A 232 -7.52 -6.48 2.76
CA ASN A 232 -8.45 -7.13 3.68
C ASN A 232 -9.86 -6.49 3.66
N ALA A 233 -10.02 -5.26 3.19
CA ALA A 233 -11.29 -4.54 3.12
C ALA A 233 -12.19 -5.00 1.93
N GLY A 234 -11.68 -5.86 1.05
CA GLY A 234 -12.44 -6.34 -0.09
C GLY A 234 -12.45 -5.36 -1.27
N PRO A 235 -13.51 -5.35 -2.12
CA PRO A 235 -13.44 -4.77 -3.46
C PRO A 235 -13.50 -3.26 -3.49
N GLN A 236 -14.11 -2.68 -2.45
CA GLN A 236 -14.51 -1.30 -2.44
C GLN A 236 -13.27 -0.43 -2.35
N ASP A 237 -13.04 0.36 -3.39
CA ASP A 237 -11.95 1.31 -3.45
C ASP A 237 -12.48 2.74 -3.36
N THR A 238 -12.85 3.12 -2.13
CA THR A 238 -13.30 4.48 -1.83
C THR A 238 -12.21 5.25 -1.09
N PRO A 239 -12.17 6.59 -1.22
CA PRO A 239 -11.28 7.43 -0.41
C PRO A 239 -11.43 7.17 1.09
N GLN A 240 -12.65 6.91 1.57
CA GLN A 240 -12.95 6.64 2.97
C GLN A 240 -12.39 5.30 3.43
N LEU A 241 -12.48 4.23 2.62
CA LEU A 241 -11.88 2.94 2.97
C LEU A 241 -10.36 3.00 2.96
N ARG A 242 -9.76 3.71 2.00
CA ARG A 242 -8.31 3.94 2.02
C ARG A 242 -7.88 4.77 3.23
N ALA A 243 -8.67 5.79 3.57
CA ALA A 243 -8.44 6.60 4.76
C ALA A 243 -8.58 5.78 6.05
N ALA A 244 -9.53 4.85 6.11
CA ALA A 244 -9.69 3.91 7.21
C ALA A 244 -8.49 2.96 7.33
N ALA A 245 -8.01 2.40 6.21
CA ALA A 245 -6.79 1.58 6.19
C ALA A 245 -5.57 2.37 6.68
N LEU A 246 -5.39 3.59 6.19
CA LEU A 246 -4.34 4.50 6.64
C LEU A 246 -4.44 4.80 8.15
N ALA A 247 -5.65 5.13 8.63
CA ALA A 247 -5.90 5.42 10.03
C ALA A 247 -5.58 4.23 10.94
N VAL A 248 -5.98 3.02 10.55
CA VAL A 248 -5.69 1.79 11.29
C VAL A 248 -4.19 1.53 11.35
N VAL A 249 -3.48 1.58 10.21
CA VAL A 249 -2.03 1.34 10.19
C VAL A 249 -1.27 2.41 10.96
N ALA A 250 -1.66 3.69 10.84
CA ALA A 250 -1.05 4.78 11.59
C ALA A 250 -1.25 4.62 13.11
N TYR A 251 -2.46 4.26 13.55
CA TYR A 251 -2.72 3.95 14.96
C TYR A 251 -1.86 2.78 15.46
N LEU A 252 -1.76 1.70 14.68
CA LEU A 252 -0.88 0.57 15.03
C LEU A 252 0.60 0.97 15.06
N PHE A 253 1.03 1.88 14.17
CA PHE A 253 2.37 2.45 14.19
C PHE A 253 2.67 3.16 15.52
N GLU A 254 1.71 3.93 16.02
CA GLU A 254 1.81 4.60 17.31
C GLU A 254 1.90 3.61 18.48
N ILE A 255 1.03 2.59 18.53
CA ILE A 255 0.90 1.75 19.72
C ILE A 255 1.78 0.49 19.74
N CYS A 256 2.30 0.03 18.59
CA CYS A 256 3.04 -1.23 18.52
C CYS A 256 4.57 -1.03 18.55
N GLU A 257 5.26 -1.86 19.32
CA GLU A 257 6.74 -1.87 19.41
C GLU A 257 7.43 -2.50 18.20
N VAL A 258 6.69 -3.16 17.30
CA VAL A 258 7.28 -3.77 16.11
C VAL A 258 8.07 -2.74 15.28
N PHE A 259 7.65 -1.48 15.33
CA PHE A 259 8.28 -0.35 14.67
C PHE A 259 9.45 0.26 15.47
N GLU A 260 9.90 -0.38 16.55
CA GLU A 260 11.01 0.10 17.40
C GLU A 260 12.28 -0.74 17.20
N ARG A 261 12.22 -1.76 16.33
CA ARG A 261 13.33 -2.69 16.09
C ARG A 261 14.06 -2.28 14.81
N GLU A 262 15.37 -2.07 14.96
CA GLU A 262 16.34 -1.77 13.89
C GLU A 262 16.42 -2.87 12.81
#